data_AF-A0A9D5MBQ7-F1
#
_entry.id   AF-A0A9D5MBQ7-F1
#
_cell.length_a   1.000
_cell.length_b   1.000
_cell.length_c   1.000
_cell.angle_alpha   90.00
_cell.angle_beta   90.00
_cell.angle_gamma   90.00
#
_symmetry.space_group_name_H-M   'P 1'
#
loop_
_entity.id
_entity.type
_entity.pdbx_description
1 polymer ?
#
loop_
_entity_poly.entity_id
_entity_poly.type
_entity_poly.pdbx_seq_one_letter_code
_entity_poly.pdbx_strand_id
1 'polypeptide(L)'
;MKRLHILGVILAIALTIFGVVCPIPEKYVYVSSSSSAYHSDWKENTGAGYLGGDAYNYIVEASLKAGYLNSVVTTKCFSIAVGILLFFLSLFSGMKNDTVARQTETIERLIDYQRDLNKGVSRLEEQVKKLALYQEKREED
;
A
#
# COMPACT_ATOMS: atom_id res chain seq x y z
N MET A 1 -12.22 -4.76 5.01
CA MET A 1 -11.08 -3.83 4.85
C MET A 1 -9.88 -4.12 5.77
N LYS A 2 -10.05 -4.74 6.96
CA LYS A 2 -8.92 -5.06 7.87
C LYS A 2 -7.80 -5.90 7.24
N ARG A 3 -8.12 -6.82 6.32
CA ARG A 3 -7.13 -7.66 5.65
C ARG A 3 -6.23 -6.89 4.68
N LEU A 4 -6.70 -5.78 4.10
CA LEU A 4 -5.95 -5.02 3.11
C LEU A 4 -4.81 -4.20 3.72
N HIS A 5 -5.01 -3.59 4.89
CA HIS A 5 -3.92 -2.86 5.55
C HIS A 5 -2.84 -3.82 6.08
N ILE A 6 -3.22 -5.00 6.56
CA ILE A 6 -2.26 -6.04 6.99
C ILE A 6 -1.41 -6.50 5.80
N LEU A 7 -2.04 -6.78 4.65
CA LEU A 7 -1.33 -7.09 3.42
C LEU A 7 -0.40 -5.96 2.98
N GLY A 8 -0.85 -4.70 3.09
CA GLY A 8 -0.04 -3.52 2.78
C GLY A 8 1.21 -3.41 3.67
N VAL A 9 1.08 -3.68 4.97
CA VAL A 9 2.22 -3.72 5.90
C VAL A 9 3.20 -4.84 5.54
N ILE A 10 2.70 -6.04 5.23
CA ILE A 10 3.55 -7.17 4.83
C ILE A 10 4.32 -6.84 3.54
N LEU A 11 3.64 -6.28 2.55
CA LEU A 11 4.27 -5.91 1.27
C LEU A 11 5.30 -4.79 1.45
N ALA A 12 5.02 -3.81 2.32
CA ALA A 12 5.93 -2.74 2.65
C ALA A 12 7.24 -3.27 3.27
N ILE A 13 7.13 -4.18 4.25
CA ILE A 13 8.28 -4.83 4.88
C ILE A 13 9.08 -5.63 3.84
N ALA A 14 8.40 -6.41 2.99
CA ALA A 14 9.04 -7.19 1.95
C ALA A 14 9.84 -6.31 0.96
N LEU A 15 9.27 -5.18 0.52
CA LEU A 15 9.92 -4.21 -0.37
C LEU A 15 11.15 -3.57 0.28
N THR A 16 11.05 -3.18 1.55
CA THR A 16 12.18 -2.60 2.27
C THR A 16 13.30 -3.61 2.45
N ILE A 17 12.99 -4.85 2.86
CA ILE A 17 13.99 -5.93 2.99
C ILE A 17 14.63 -6.23 1.64
N PHE A 18 13.83 -6.32 0.57
CA PHE A 18 14.34 -6.54 -0.78
C PHE A 18 15.36 -5.45 -1.19
N GLY A 19 15.05 -4.18 -0.95
CA GLY A 19 15.96 -3.08 -1.25
C GLY A 19 17.29 -3.14 -0.45
N VAL A 20 17.23 -3.60 0.81
CA VAL A 20 18.42 -3.77 1.65
C VAL A 20 19.28 -4.95 1.19
N VAL A 21 18.66 -6.12 0.98
CA VAL A 21 19.35 -7.39 0.72
C VAL A 21 19.83 -7.52 -0.73
N CYS A 22 19.22 -6.81 -1.68
CA CYS A 22 19.66 -6.82 -3.07
C CYS A 22 21.18 -6.53 -3.15
N PRO A 23 22.00 -7.35 -3.80
CA PRO A 23 23.43 -7.09 -3.87
C PRO A 23 23.71 -5.92 -4.83
N ILE A 24 24.68 -5.07 -4.49
CA ILE A 24 25.20 -4.07 -5.43
C ILE A 24 26.26 -4.77 -6.30
N PRO A 25 26.19 -4.67 -7.63
CA PRO A 25 27.19 -5.26 -8.51
C PRO A 25 28.58 -4.68 -8.23
N GLU A 26 29.60 -5.50 -8.42
CA GLU A 26 30.99 -5.05 -8.25
C GLU A 26 31.39 -4.04 -9.34
N LYS A 27 32.27 -3.10 -8.96
CA LYS A 27 32.67 -1.94 -9.78
C LYS A 27 33.69 -2.26 -10.88
N TYR A 28 34.20 -3.48 -10.98
CA TYR A 28 35.33 -3.80 -11.86
C TYR A 28 34.91 -3.90 -13.32
N VAL A 29 35.54 -3.17 -14.23
CA VAL A 29 35.37 -3.37 -15.68
C VAL A 29 36.27 -4.54 -16.09
N TYR A 30 35.70 -5.62 -16.62
CA TYR A 30 36.46 -6.82 -16.99
C TYR A 30 37.04 -6.65 -18.39
N VAL A 31 38.18 -6.00 -18.47
CA VAL A 31 38.88 -5.86 -19.75
C VAL A 31 39.95 -6.92 -19.85
N SER A 32 39.57 -8.06 -20.40
CA SER A 32 40.54 -9.03 -20.86
C SER A 32 41.13 -8.56 -22.19
N SER A 33 42.36 -8.06 -22.18
CA SER A 33 43.21 -7.87 -23.35
C SER A 33 43.77 -9.19 -23.93
N SER A 34 43.35 -10.35 -23.38
CA SER A 34 43.70 -11.65 -23.93
C SER A 34 42.89 -11.94 -25.19
N SER A 35 43.53 -12.44 -26.24
CA SER A 35 42.88 -12.75 -27.52
C SER A 35 41.69 -13.73 -27.36
N SER A 36 41.65 -14.47 -26.25
CA SER A 36 40.57 -15.38 -25.88
C SER A 36 39.26 -14.70 -25.45
N ALA A 37 39.27 -13.44 -25.00
CA ALA A 37 38.02 -12.73 -24.72
C ALA A 37 37.23 -12.42 -25.99
N TYR A 38 37.91 -12.25 -27.13
CA TYR A 38 37.26 -12.00 -28.41
C TYR A 38 36.56 -13.25 -29.01
N HIS A 39 36.70 -14.41 -28.36
CA HIS A 39 36.01 -15.66 -28.72
C HIS A 39 34.79 -15.96 -27.85
N SER A 40 34.51 -15.16 -26.83
CA SER A 40 33.30 -15.31 -26.02
C SER A 40 32.16 -14.47 -26.58
N ASP A 41 31.05 -15.13 -26.93
CA ASP A 41 29.80 -14.47 -27.27
C ASP A 41 29.31 -13.59 -26.11
N TRP A 42 28.51 -12.58 -26.46
CA TRP A 42 27.81 -11.71 -25.50
C TRP A 42 27.07 -12.57 -24.47
N LYS A 43 27.57 -12.58 -23.23
CA LYS A 43 26.92 -13.22 -22.08
C LYS A 43 26.55 -12.17 -21.05
N GLU A 44 25.56 -12.48 -20.22
CA GLU A 44 24.89 -11.56 -19.29
C GLU A 44 25.82 -10.71 -18.39
N ASN A 45 27.11 -11.07 -18.24
CA ASN A 45 28.06 -10.37 -17.37
C ASN A 45 29.41 -9.97 -18.04
N THR A 46 29.57 -10.15 -19.35
CA THR A 46 30.82 -9.85 -20.07
C THR A 46 30.53 -9.27 -21.45
N GLY A 47 30.94 -8.02 -21.68
CA GLY A 47 30.80 -7.28 -22.94
C GLY A 47 31.94 -7.58 -23.91
N ALA A 48 32.24 -8.86 -24.14
CA ALA A 48 33.48 -9.28 -24.81
C ALA A 48 33.37 -9.40 -26.35
N GLY A 49 32.43 -8.70 -26.99
CA GLY A 49 32.37 -8.61 -28.46
C GLY A 49 33.31 -7.52 -28.97
N TYR A 50 34.29 -7.87 -29.83
CA TYR A 50 35.19 -6.87 -30.41
C TYR A 50 34.46 -5.97 -31.42
N LEU A 51 34.33 -4.67 -31.11
CA LEU A 51 33.60 -3.68 -31.91
C LEU A 51 34.51 -2.77 -32.76
N GLY A 52 35.73 -3.19 -33.07
CA GLY A 52 36.60 -2.46 -34.01
C GLY A 52 37.67 -1.54 -33.39
N GLY A 53 38.02 -1.77 -32.12
CA GLY A 53 39.17 -1.15 -31.47
C GLY A 53 39.07 -1.21 -29.94
N ASP A 54 40.20 -1.37 -29.25
CA ASP A 54 40.22 -1.53 -27.80
C ASP A 54 39.54 -0.36 -27.08
N ALA A 55 39.85 0.87 -27.49
CA ALA A 55 39.23 2.09 -26.94
C ALA A 55 37.71 2.11 -27.08
N TYR A 56 37.16 1.58 -28.18
CA TYR A 56 35.71 1.53 -28.39
C TYR A 56 35.05 0.48 -27.48
N ASN A 57 35.68 -0.68 -27.31
CA ASN A 57 35.23 -1.70 -26.37
C ASN A 57 35.24 -1.20 -24.92
N TYR A 58 36.24 -0.41 -24.53
CA TYR A 58 36.29 0.24 -23.21
C TYR A 58 35.07 1.12 -22.95
N ILE A 59 34.72 1.97 -23.92
CA ILE A 59 33.60 2.90 -23.78
C ILE A 59 32.28 2.14 -23.68
N VAL A 60 32.10 1.11 -24.51
CA VAL A 60 30.87 0.31 -24.54
C VAL A 60 30.70 -0.50 -23.25
N GLU A 61 31.74 -1.20 -22.79
CA GLU A 61 31.65 -2.00 -21.56
C GLU A 61 31.49 -1.13 -20.31
N ALA A 62 32.21 0.00 -20.23
CA ALA A 62 32.02 0.96 -19.14
C ALA A 62 30.59 1.52 -19.11
N SER A 63 30.02 1.82 -20.27
CA SER A 63 28.65 2.35 -20.39
C SER A 63 27.59 1.32 -20.00
N LEU A 64 27.73 0.07 -20.46
CA LEU A 64 26.83 -1.03 -20.08
C LEU A 64 26.87 -1.29 -18.58
N LYS A 65 28.07 -1.32 -18.00
CA LYS A 65 28.25 -1.56 -16.56
C LYS A 65 27.74 -0.40 -15.71
N ALA A 66 27.97 0.84 -16.15
CA ALA A 66 27.41 2.03 -15.51
C ALA A 66 25.88 2.02 -15.54
N GLY A 67 25.28 1.64 -16.68
CA GLY A 67 23.83 1.47 -16.82
C GLY A 67 23.29 0.43 -15.83
N TYR A 68 23.88 -0.75 -15.79
CA TYR A 68 23.47 -1.82 -14.88
C TYR A 68 23.60 -1.42 -13.40
N LEU A 69 24.74 -0.84 -13.00
CA LEU A 69 24.96 -0.32 -11.65
C LEU A 69 23.91 0.74 -11.28
N ASN A 70 23.67 1.69 -12.17
CA ASN A 70 22.69 2.76 -11.95
C ASN A 70 21.28 2.18 -11.78
N SER A 71 20.89 1.22 -12.61
CA SER A 71 19.60 0.53 -12.49
C SER A 71 19.46 -0.18 -11.16
N VAL A 72 20.45 -0.96 -10.72
CA VAL A 72 20.37 -1.69 -9.44
C VAL A 72 20.30 -0.74 -8.25
N VAL A 73 21.13 0.31 -8.22
CA VAL A 73 21.10 1.34 -7.16
C VAL A 73 19.75 2.06 -7.15
N THR A 74 19.24 2.43 -8.32
CA THR A 74 17.93 3.08 -8.47
C THR A 74 16.81 2.18 -7.94
N THR A 75 16.77 0.91 -8.35
CA THR A 75 15.79 -0.07 -7.87
C THR A 75 15.83 -0.24 -6.36
N LYS A 76 17.01 -0.26 -5.75
CA LYS A 76 17.16 -0.30 -4.28
C LYS A 76 16.54 0.94 -3.62
N CYS A 77 16.92 2.13 -4.07
CA CYS A 77 16.41 3.39 -3.53
C CYS A 77 14.88 3.45 -3.64
N PHE A 78 14.32 3.12 -4.80
CA PHE A 78 12.88 3.06 -5.00
C PHE A 78 12.22 2.01 -4.11
N SER A 79 12.76 0.79 -4.02
CA SER A 79 12.18 -0.28 -3.21
C SER A 79 12.10 0.12 -1.72
N ILE A 80 13.15 0.76 -1.20
CA ILE A 80 13.17 1.26 0.18
C ILE A 80 12.18 2.42 0.35
N ALA A 81 12.23 3.44 -0.51
CA ALA A 81 11.38 4.62 -0.40
C ALA A 81 9.90 4.28 -0.53
N VAL A 82 9.54 3.47 -1.53
CA VAL A 82 8.18 2.99 -1.75
C VAL A 82 7.73 2.07 -0.61
N GLY A 83 8.61 1.20 -0.11
CA GLY A 83 8.33 0.34 1.05
C GLY A 83 7.97 1.17 2.29
N ILE A 84 8.79 2.17 2.63
CA ILE A 84 8.54 3.06 3.78
C ILE A 84 7.24 3.85 3.58
N LEU A 85 7.02 4.41 2.40
CA LEU A 85 5.80 5.17 2.10
C LEU A 85 4.55 4.28 2.24
N LEU A 86 4.59 3.06 1.66
CA LEU A 86 3.49 2.11 1.73
C LEU A 86 3.21 1.66 3.17
N PHE A 87 4.24 1.54 3.99
CA PHE A 87 4.10 1.22 5.42
C PHE A 87 3.25 2.27 6.13
N PHE A 88 3.62 3.55 6.02
CA PHE A 88 2.86 4.64 6.64
C PHE A 88 1.44 4.76 6.09
N LEU A 89 1.28 4.60 4.77
CA LEU A 89 -0.05 4.68 4.14
C LEU A 89 -0.97 3.55 4.63
N SER A 90 -0.41 2.35 4.82
CA SER A 90 -1.14 1.19 5.33
C SER A 90 -1.56 1.38 6.79
N LEU A 91 -0.67 1.88 7.64
CA LEU A 91 -0.99 2.22 9.03
C LEU A 91 -2.10 3.28 9.12
N PHE A 92 -1.96 4.35 8.34
CA PHE A 92 -2.95 5.43 8.29
C PHE A 92 -4.32 4.92 7.83
N SER A 93 -4.35 4.07 6.80
CA SER A 93 -5.59 3.42 6.33
C SER A 93 -6.26 2.57 7.42
N GLY A 94 -5.47 1.81 8.18
CA GLY A 94 -5.95 1.03 9.32
C GLY A 94 -6.61 1.89 10.39
N MET A 95 -5.91 2.94 10.86
CA MET A 95 -6.43 3.86 11.88
C MET A 95 -7.72 4.57 11.43
N LYS A 96 -7.76 5.03 10.18
CA LYS A 96 -8.95 5.67 9.62
C LYS A 96 -10.13 4.70 9.58
N ASN A 97 -9.91 3.48 9.14
CA ASN A 97 -10.96 2.47 9.05
C ASN A 97 -11.52 2.09 10.44
N ASP A 98 -10.67 2.02 11.47
CA ASP A 98 -11.12 1.78 12.85
C ASP A 98 -11.92 2.96 13.41
N THR A 99 -11.52 4.19 13.07
CA THR A 99 -12.27 5.40 13.45
C THR A 99 -13.65 5.43 12.80
N VAL A 100 -13.73 5.13 11.50
CA VAL A 100 -14.99 5.03 10.77
C VAL A 100 -15.88 3.95 11.38
N ALA A 101 -15.33 2.78 11.70
CA ALA A 101 -16.10 1.70 12.32
C ALA A 101 -16.72 2.11 13.66
N ARG A 102 -15.97 2.82 14.52
CA ARG A 102 -16.47 3.34 15.81
C ARG A 102 -17.55 4.41 15.63
N GLN A 103 -17.39 5.28 14.63
CA GLN A 103 -18.40 6.29 14.30
C GLN A 103 -19.68 5.64 13.79
N THR A 104 -19.58 4.64 12.92
CA THR A 104 -20.74 3.88 12.42
C THR A 104 -21.49 3.21 13.58
N GLU A 105 -20.78 2.55 14.49
CA GLU A 105 -21.41 1.92 15.67
C GLU A 105 -22.14 2.94 16.56
N THR A 106 -21.57 4.14 16.74
CA THR A 106 -22.21 5.21 17.52
C THR A 106 -23.48 5.71 16.84
N ILE A 107 -23.45 5.87 15.51
CA ILE A 107 -24.60 6.29 14.71
C ILE A 107 -25.70 5.23 14.76
N GLU A 108 -25.38 3.94 14.66
CA GLU A 108 -26.33 2.85 14.76
C GLU A 108 -27.05 2.86 16.12
N ARG A 109 -26.31 3.03 17.22
CA ARG A 109 -26.90 3.15 18.57
C ARG A 109 -27.83 4.35 18.70
N LEU A 110 -27.46 5.50 18.11
CA LEU A 110 -28.31 6.69 18.12
C LEU A 110 -29.59 6.49 17.31
N ILE A 111 -29.51 5.81 16.16
CA ILE A 111 -30.68 5.46 15.34
C ILE A 111 -31.61 4.54 16.12
N ASP A 112 -31.08 3.52 16.80
CA ASP A 112 -31.89 2.60 17.60
C ASP A 112 -32.55 3.31 18.78
N TYR A 113 -31.81 4.19 19.48
CA TYR A 113 -32.37 5.01 20.54
C TYR A 113 -33.49 5.93 20.04
N GLN A 114 -33.30 6.59 18.89
CA GLN A 114 -34.32 7.43 18.27
C GLN A 114 -35.55 6.61 17.87
N ARG A 115 -35.36 5.38 17.37
CA ARG A 115 -36.45 4.47 17.01
C ARG A 115 -37.27 4.08 18.24
N ASP A 116 -36.64 3.82 19.37
CA ASP A 116 -37.35 3.46 20.60
C ASP A 116 -38.06 4.65 21.23
N LEU A 117 -37.46 5.85 21.17
CA LEU A 117 -38.15 7.11 21.53
C LEU A 117 -39.41 7.30 20.69
N ASN A 118 -39.33 7.14 19.36
CA ASN A 118 -40.49 7.29 18.48
C ASN A 118 -41.59 6.27 18.81
N LYS A 119 -41.25 5.03 19.17
CA LYS A 119 -42.23 4.03 19.65
C LYS A 119 -42.85 4.42 21.00
N GLY A 120 -42.10 5.09 21.87
CA GLY A 120 -42.61 5.59 23.15
C GLY A 120 -43.61 6.72 22.95
N VAL A 121 -43.28 7.67 22.07
CA VAL A 121 -44.15 8.79 21.69
C VAL A 121 -45.46 8.28 21.09
N SER A 122 -45.40 7.33 20.14
CA SER A 122 -46.63 6.80 19.53
C SER A 122 -47.56 6.11 20.52
N ARG A 123 -47.02 5.40 21.53
CA ARG A 123 -47.82 4.81 22.61
C ARG A 123 -48.48 5.87 23.49
N LEU A 124 -47.75 6.94 23.81
CA LEU A 124 -48.27 8.07 24.58
C LEU A 124 -49.40 8.77 23.83
N GLU A 125 -49.23 9.03 22.53
CA GLU A 125 -50.29 9.59 21.68
C GLU A 125 -51.56 8.72 21.70
N GLU A 126 -51.40 7.39 21.62
CA GLU A 126 -52.54 6.46 21.67
C GLU A 126 -53.24 6.48 23.04
N GLN A 127 -52.49 6.57 24.14
CA GLN A 127 -53.05 6.68 25.49
C GLN A 127 -53.81 8.00 25.70
N VAL A 128 -53.24 9.12 25.26
CA VAL A 128 -53.89 10.44 25.34
C VAL A 128 -55.21 10.43 24.55
N LYS A 129 -55.19 9.85 23.34
CA LYS A 129 -56.40 9.75 22.51
C LYS A 129 -57.50 8.89 23.19
N LYS A 130 -57.12 7.79 23.84
CA LYS A 130 -58.07 6.96 24.63
C LYS A 130 -58.64 7.71 25.83
N LEU A 131 -57.81 8.48 26.54
CA LEU A 131 -58.25 9.28 27.68
C LEU A 131 -59.21 10.40 27.27
N ALA A 132 -58.94 11.09 26.16
CA ALA A 132 -59.82 12.13 25.63
C ALA A 132 -61.22 11.57 25.30
N LEU A 133 -61.28 10.43 24.60
CA LEU A 133 -62.52 9.71 24.31
C LEU A 133 -63.28 9.28 25.58
N TYR A 134 -62.57 8.91 26.64
CA TYR A 134 -63.20 8.54 27.90
C TYR A 134 -63.81 9.74 28.64
N GLN A 135 -63.18 10.91 28.55
CA GLN A 135 -63.73 12.13 29.16
C GLN A 135 -64.96 12.63 28.42
N GLU A 136 -64.92 12.66 27.08
CA GLU A 136 -66.06 13.05 26.25
C GLU A 136 -67.29 12.18 26.54
N LYS A 137 -67.10 10.86 26.68
CA LYS A 137 -68.17 9.92 27.02
C LYS A 137 -68.73 10.10 28.45
N ARG A 138 -67.96 10.71 29.35
CA ARG A 138 -68.38 10.96 30.74
C ARG A 138 -69.13 12.29 30.90
N GLU A 139 -69.06 13.17 29.90
CA GLU A 139 -69.82 14.42 29.87
C GLU A 139 -71.21 14.26 29.20
N GLU A 140 -71.44 13.14 28.50
CA GLU A 140 -72.73 12.79 27.88
C GLU A 140 -73.71 12.01 28.80
N ASP A 141 -73.22 11.48 29.93
CA ASP A 141 -74.00 10.77 30.97
C ASP A 141 -74.42 11.72 32.12
#